data_AF-A0A060ZCP6-F1
#
_entry.id   AF-A0A060ZCP6-F1
#
_cell.length_a   1.000
_cell.length_b   1.000
_cell.length_c   1.000
_cell.angle_alpha   90.00
_cell.angle_beta   90.00
_cell.angle_gamma   90.00
#
_symmetry.space_group_name_H-M   'P 1'
#
loop_
_entity.id
_entity.type
_entity.pdbx_description
1 polymer ?
#
loop_
_entity_poly.entity_id
_entity_poly.type
_entity_poly.pdbx_seq_one_letter_code
_entity_poly.pdbx_strand_id
1 'polypeptide(L)'
;SDLYPFGDEVGDIGVWLDTKDGNSPYITPPMGFPFIGKLYDRVYFSDNGLIQFQSISQNEQFLLPVPFPTGFRGNEGLAMLAVFWDDADLTLGEGKLFYQEYHKLNMSDRYSQIVFSRTADDVTRFEERNDKPAFTPAWILKITWDHVMAVSYQKINYSEANTFQCILTTDGERSFALLRFGEMYWGPGQRIHHDALTGYTDGGAHFFNETTDPTNLFGPGGRYRPQEVKGNTGQLGQLVYDLTGPTEREQDPKMRCQVWALKEPEPKEWAKGVSSCPCTRAQALEDLAFGPETLPPNQQDRVRVTELRGLRWGGSGGHVFQSILSNRHGSGKRCVYDPQGPLLAGYKTHRYHEDLLPFQWCCIQSPLCHLYLAKRPLDRCQGYGWVSPDCCITAAKATQGIGESLPILSGMGVIYFQLLSTH
;
A
#
# COMPACT_ATOMS: atom_id res chain seq x y z
N SER A 1 18.38 23.75 -12.30
CA SER A 1 17.21 23.22 -11.57
C SER A 1 17.54 21.81 -11.11
N ASP A 2 17.26 21.46 -9.84
CA ASP A 2 17.51 20.13 -9.26
C ASP A 2 16.24 19.25 -9.28
N LEU A 3 15.28 19.58 -10.14
CA LEU A 3 14.07 18.79 -10.36
C LEU A 3 14.40 17.46 -11.07
N TYR A 4 13.53 16.48 -10.93
CA TYR A 4 13.55 15.27 -11.74
C TYR A 4 13.13 15.61 -13.17
N PRO A 5 13.66 14.95 -14.22
CA PRO A 5 13.22 15.20 -15.60
C PRO A 5 11.70 15.09 -15.72
N PHE A 6 11.04 16.04 -16.39
CA PHE A 6 9.58 16.12 -16.45
C PHE A 6 9.06 16.71 -17.76
N GLY A 7 7.76 16.59 -17.97
CA GLY A 7 7.04 17.18 -19.11
C GLY A 7 6.85 16.23 -20.29
N ASP A 8 6.23 16.75 -21.36
CA ASP A 8 5.85 16.00 -22.55
C ASP A 8 7.04 15.28 -23.21
N GLU A 9 8.21 15.93 -23.19
CA GLU A 9 9.47 15.45 -23.77
C GLU A 9 10.06 14.21 -23.10
N VAL A 10 9.73 13.96 -21.83
CA VAL A 10 10.12 12.75 -21.11
C VAL A 10 8.99 11.72 -21.02
N GLY A 11 7.84 12.02 -21.63
CA GLY A 11 6.68 11.15 -21.69
C GLY A 11 5.78 11.19 -20.45
N ASP A 12 5.82 12.28 -19.67
CA ASP A 12 4.88 12.47 -18.56
C ASP A 12 3.45 12.69 -19.07
N ILE A 13 2.47 12.28 -18.28
CA ILE A 13 1.05 12.47 -18.58
C ILE A 13 0.61 13.85 -18.09
N GLY A 14 0.12 14.69 -19.00
CA GLY A 14 -0.53 15.95 -18.66
C GLY A 14 -1.93 15.76 -18.10
N VAL A 15 -2.26 16.46 -17.02
CA VAL A 15 -3.62 16.57 -16.47
C VAL A 15 -4.30 17.77 -17.10
N TRP A 16 -5.36 17.53 -17.85
CA TRP A 16 -6.14 18.58 -18.49
C TRP A 16 -7.28 19.01 -17.58
N LEU A 17 -7.24 20.27 -17.14
CA LEU A 17 -8.30 20.92 -16.36
C LEU A 17 -8.86 22.08 -17.19
N ASP A 18 -10.16 22.05 -17.48
CA ASP A 18 -10.88 23.07 -18.25
C ASP A 18 -11.59 24.11 -17.38
N THR A 19 -11.59 23.89 -16.07
CA THR A 19 -12.10 24.80 -15.05
C THR A 19 -11.02 25.15 -14.03
N LYS A 20 -11.26 26.22 -13.27
CA LYS A 20 -10.50 26.49 -12.04
C LYS A 20 -10.75 25.36 -11.04
N ASP A 21 -9.74 25.08 -10.22
CA ASP A 21 -9.74 24.04 -9.19
C ASP A 21 -10.05 22.66 -9.75
N GLY A 22 -9.03 21.83 -9.87
CA GLY A 22 -9.21 20.50 -10.43
C GLY A 22 -8.30 19.46 -9.83
N ASN A 23 -8.77 18.21 -9.88
CA ASN A 23 -8.06 17.05 -9.38
C ASN A 23 -7.60 16.17 -10.54
N SER A 24 -6.48 15.48 -10.32
CA SER A 24 -6.06 14.37 -11.16
C SER A 24 -7.09 13.23 -11.12
N PRO A 25 -7.09 12.34 -12.12
CA PRO A 25 -7.71 11.03 -11.98
C PRO A 25 -7.19 10.29 -10.74
N TYR A 26 -7.93 9.27 -10.30
CA TYR A 26 -7.45 8.35 -9.28
C TYR A 26 -6.27 7.54 -9.77
N ILE A 27 -5.20 7.55 -8.98
CA ILE A 27 -4.00 6.72 -9.17
C ILE A 27 -4.04 5.60 -8.14
N THR A 28 -3.83 4.36 -8.58
CA THR A 28 -3.99 3.16 -7.74
C THR A 28 -2.65 2.42 -7.65
N PRO A 29 -1.82 2.70 -6.62
CA PRO A 29 -0.56 2.00 -6.43
C PRO A 29 -0.80 0.49 -6.30
N PRO A 30 -0.04 -0.38 -6.98
CA PRO A 30 -0.33 -1.83 -7.02
C PRO A 30 -0.35 -2.52 -5.65
N MET A 31 0.41 -2.00 -4.69
CA MET A 31 0.48 -2.49 -3.31
C MET A 31 -0.19 -1.51 -2.33
N GLY A 32 -1.01 -0.58 -2.82
CA GLY A 32 -1.42 0.59 -2.02
C GLY A 32 -0.24 1.48 -1.62
N PHE A 33 -0.55 2.57 -0.92
CA PHE A 33 0.45 3.50 -0.39
C PHE A 33 0.37 3.53 1.14
N PRO A 34 1.43 3.10 1.85
CA PRO A 34 1.53 3.29 3.29
C PRO A 34 1.57 4.79 3.61
N PHE A 35 0.71 5.25 4.50
CA PHE A 35 0.71 6.62 4.99
C PHE A 35 0.34 6.63 6.46
N ILE A 36 1.34 6.90 7.29
CA ILE A 36 1.26 7.05 8.74
C ILE A 36 0.54 5.85 9.39
N GLY A 37 1.04 4.63 9.12
CA GLY A 37 0.52 3.40 9.71
C GLY A 37 -0.76 2.83 9.09
N LYS A 38 -1.34 3.51 8.09
CA LYS A 38 -2.50 3.02 7.33
C LYS A 38 -2.17 2.81 5.86
N LEU A 39 -2.75 1.78 5.25
CA LEU A 39 -2.60 1.50 3.83
C LEU A 39 -3.76 2.11 3.03
N TYR A 40 -3.43 3.02 2.11
CA TYR A 40 -4.40 3.66 1.22
C TYR A 40 -4.42 3.00 -0.16
N ASP A 41 -5.62 2.87 -0.73
CA ASP A 41 -5.82 2.15 -1.99
C ASP A 41 -5.61 3.08 -3.20
N ARG A 42 -5.85 4.39 -3.03
CA ARG A 42 -5.81 5.40 -4.09
C ARG A 42 -5.16 6.69 -3.61
N VAL A 43 -4.58 7.40 -4.55
CA VAL A 43 -4.08 8.77 -4.38
C VAL A 43 -4.58 9.63 -5.53
N TYR A 44 -4.80 10.91 -5.28
CA TYR A 44 -5.01 11.93 -6.31
C TYR A 44 -4.45 13.25 -5.80
N PHE A 45 -4.26 14.19 -6.70
CA PHE A 45 -3.66 15.49 -6.38
C PHE A 45 -4.36 16.61 -7.13
N SER A 46 -4.31 17.82 -6.58
CA SER A 46 -4.90 19.01 -7.18
C SER A 46 -3.86 19.87 -7.89
N ASP A 47 -4.33 20.74 -8.77
CA ASP A 47 -3.59 21.90 -9.28
C ASP A 47 -3.03 22.80 -8.18
N ASN A 48 -3.71 22.88 -7.04
CA ASN A 48 -3.35 23.69 -5.89
C ASN A 48 -2.17 23.14 -5.06
N GLY A 49 -1.49 22.07 -5.46
CA GLY A 49 -0.32 21.55 -4.72
C GLY A 49 -0.66 20.67 -3.51
N LEU A 50 -1.89 20.12 -3.47
CA LEU A 50 -2.37 19.22 -2.43
C LEU A 50 -2.50 17.79 -2.96
N ILE A 51 -2.05 16.81 -2.19
CA ILE A 51 -2.21 15.38 -2.47
C ILE A 51 -3.12 14.77 -1.39
N GLN A 52 -4.07 13.93 -1.78
CA GLN A 52 -5.01 13.28 -0.88
C GLN A 52 -4.99 11.76 -1.05
N PHE A 53 -5.04 11.04 0.07
CA PHE A 53 -4.99 9.58 0.12
C PHE A 53 -6.36 9.02 0.50
N GLN A 54 -6.84 8.02 -0.24
CA GLN A 54 -8.18 7.48 -0.06
C GLN A 54 -8.22 5.95 0.01
N SER A 55 -9.12 5.46 0.86
CA SER A 55 -9.54 4.07 0.86
C SER A 55 -10.62 3.86 -0.20
N ILE A 56 -10.75 2.64 -0.72
CA ILE A 56 -11.72 2.30 -1.78
C ILE A 56 -13.19 2.53 -1.39
N SER A 57 -13.48 2.66 -0.09
CA SER A 57 -14.80 3.04 0.43
C SER A 57 -15.14 4.52 0.23
N GLN A 58 -14.16 5.36 -0.09
CA GLN A 58 -14.31 6.78 -0.40
C GLN A 58 -14.30 6.96 -1.92
N ASN A 59 -15.27 7.69 -2.46
CA ASN A 59 -15.43 7.90 -3.90
C ASN A 59 -15.58 9.37 -4.29
N GLU A 60 -15.42 10.29 -3.34
CA GLU A 60 -15.49 11.73 -3.60
C GLU A 60 -14.07 12.31 -3.66
N GLN A 61 -13.77 13.07 -4.71
CA GLN A 61 -12.56 13.89 -4.76
C GLN A 61 -12.87 15.29 -4.25
N PHE A 62 -12.29 15.67 -3.11
CA PHE A 62 -12.46 17.02 -2.57
C PHE A 62 -11.51 17.97 -3.28
N LEU A 63 -11.98 19.17 -3.66
CA LEU A 63 -11.15 20.16 -4.37
C LEU A 63 -10.19 20.90 -3.44
N LEU A 64 -10.67 21.29 -2.24
CA LEU A 64 -9.87 21.99 -1.21
C LEU A 64 -8.95 23.08 -1.78
N PRO A 65 -9.50 24.17 -2.37
CA PRO A 65 -8.71 25.14 -3.12
C PRO A 65 -7.74 25.95 -2.25
N VAL A 66 -8.16 26.27 -1.02
CA VAL A 66 -7.39 27.12 -0.10
C VAL A 66 -6.98 26.35 1.15
N PRO A 67 -5.73 26.51 1.64
CA PRO A 67 -5.25 25.91 2.86
C PRO A 67 -6.07 26.25 4.11
N PHE A 68 -5.95 25.41 5.13
CA PHE A 68 -6.47 25.74 6.45
C PHE A 68 -5.69 26.92 7.05
N PRO A 69 -6.36 27.98 7.57
CA PRO A 69 -5.69 29.21 8.02
C PRO A 69 -4.61 29.03 9.10
N THR A 70 -4.64 27.92 9.84
CA THR A 70 -3.66 27.61 10.89
C THR A 70 -2.84 26.36 10.57
N GLY A 71 -2.80 25.94 9.29
CA GLY A 71 -2.25 24.67 8.87
C GLY A 71 -3.05 23.47 9.37
N PHE A 72 -2.46 22.28 9.27
CA PHE A 72 -3.02 21.06 9.83
C PHE A 72 -3.04 21.10 11.36
N ARG A 73 -4.08 20.54 11.96
CA ARG A 73 -4.39 20.51 13.40
C ARG A 73 -4.65 19.09 13.91
N GLY A 74 -4.71 18.12 13.01
CA GLY A 74 -4.90 16.72 13.36
C GLY A 74 -6.34 16.33 13.65
N ASN A 75 -7.28 16.95 12.92
CA ASN A 75 -8.71 16.68 13.01
C ASN A 75 -9.43 16.90 11.68
N GLU A 76 -8.69 16.90 10.57
CA GLU A 76 -9.22 17.18 9.23
C GLU A 76 -10.13 16.05 8.71
N GLY A 77 -9.98 14.83 9.22
CA GLY A 77 -10.71 13.64 8.77
C GLY A 77 -10.24 13.07 7.44
N LEU A 78 -9.28 13.71 6.77
CA LEU A 78 -8.70 13.31 5.49
C LEU A 78 -7.18 13.22 5.60
N ALA A 79 -6.59 12.16 5.04
CA ALA A 79 -5.15 12.03 4.94
C ALA A 79 -4.64 12.82 3.73
N MET A 80 -3.72 13.75 3.98
CA MET A 80 -3.30 14.75 3.01
C MET A 80 -1.81 15.04 3.13
N LEU A 81 -1.19 15.37 2.00
CA LEU A 81 0.16 15.90 1.90
C LEU A 81 0.08 17.21 1.12
N ALA A 82 0.34 18.32 1.80
CA ALA A 82 0.50 19.64 1.20
C ALA A 82 1.96 19.80 0.75
N VAL A 83 2.18 19.89 -0.56
CA VAL A 83 3.52 20.09 -1.15
C VAL A 83 3.87 21.58 -1.10
N PHE A 84 3.01 22.36 -1.75
CA PHE A 84 2.93 23.81 -1.69
C PHE A 84 1.46 24.16 -1.90
N TRP A 85 0.63 23.80 -0.91
CA TRP A 85 -0.81 23.96 -1.02
C TRP A 85 -1.18 25.44 -0.92
N ASP A 86 -1.67 26.02 -2.00
CA ASP A 86 -2.20 27.39 -2.11
C ASP A 86 -3.01 27.52 -3.41
N ASP A 87 -3.82 28.57 -3.52
CA ASP A 87 -4.79 28.78 -4.60
C ASP A 87 -4.10 29.10 -5.95
N ALA A 88 -3.95 28.07 -6.79
CA ALA A 88 -3.35 28.08 -8.11
C ALA A 88 -4.42 28.16 -9.21
N ASP A 89 -4.05 28.69 -10.38
CA ASP A 89 -4.94 28.82 -11.52
C ASP A 89 -4.24 28.40 -12.81
N LEU A 90 -4.49 27.16 -13.24
CA LEU A 90 -3.94 26.64 -14.51
C LEU A 90 -4.61 27.24 -15.75
N THR A 91 -5.71 27.99 -15.59
CA THR A 91 -6.34 28.72 -16.72
C THR A 91 -5.56 29.99 -17.08
N LEU A 92 -4.55 30.35 -16.28
CA LEU A 92 -3.70 31.51 -16.48
C LEU A 92 -2.28 31.10 -16.93
N GLY A 93 -1.75 31.84 -17.90
CA GLY A 93 -0.38 31.64 -18.38
C GLY A 93 -0.19 30.31 -19.11
N GLU A 94 0.97 29.70 -18.93
CA GLU A 94 1.37 28.44 -19.56
C GLU A 94 1.49 27.31 -18.52
N GLY A 95 0.80 27.45 -17.38
CA GLY A 95 0.85 26.50 -16.28
C GLY A 95 0.36 25.12 -16.71
N LYS A 96 1.12 24.09 -16.34
CA LYS A 96 0.81 22.69 -16.64
C LYS A 96 0.95 21.82 -15.40
N LEU A 97 0.16 20.76 -15.38
CA LEU A 97 0.20 19.75 -14.33
C LEU A 97 0.54 18.40 -14.96
N PHE A 98 1.62 17.78 -14.50
CA PHE A 98 2.13 16.52 -15.04
C PHE A 98 2.23 15.46 -13.95
N TYR A 99 2.04 14.20 -14.34
CA TYR A 99 2.42 13.07 -13.49
C TYR A 99 2.92 11.87 -14.30
N GLN A 100 3.65 11.00 -13.63
CA GLN A 100 4.06 9.71 -14.18
C GLN A 100 4.24 8.66 -13.09
N GLU A 101 3.75 7.45 -13.34
CA GLU A 101 3.96 6.28 -12.49
C GLU A 101 5.14 5.45 -12.99
N TYR A 102 5.96 4.96 -12.05
CA TYR A 102 7.08 4.09 -12.33
C TYR A 102 7.01 2.84 -11.45
N HIS A 103 7.23 1.67 -12.06
CA HIS A 103 7.13 0.37 -11.39
C HIS A 103 8.46 -0.40 -11.49
N LYS A 104 8.90 -1.02 -10.39
CA LYS A 104 10.18 -1.75 -10.34
C LYS A 104 10.27 -2.88 -11.39
N LEU A 105 9.14 -3.50 -11.73
CA LEU A 105 9.09 -4.57 -12.73
C LEU A 105 9.02 -4.07 -14.17
N ASN A 106 8.88 -2.75 -14.40
CA ASN A 106 8.74 -2.15 -15.72
C ASN A 106 9.61 -0.89 -15.85
N MET A 107 10.93 -1.10 -15.98
CA MET A 107 11.93 -0.04 -16.19
C MET A 107 12.53 -0.12 -17.59
N SER A 108 11.69 0.00 -18.61
CA SER A 108 12.10 -0.22 -20.01
C SER A 108 12.80 0.97 -20.64
N ASP A 109 12.46 2.21 -20.25
CA ASP A 109 13.06 3.43 -20.79
C ASP A 109 14.12 4.04 -19.85
N ARG A 110 14.93 4.95 -20.43
CA ARG A 110 16.03 5.63 -19.72
C ARG A 110 15.54 6.53 -18.59
N TYR A 111 14.44 7.25 -18.77
CA TYR A 111 13.92 8.16 -17.75
C TYR A 111 13.41 7.39 -16.54
N SER A 112 12.72 6.26 -16.76
CA SER A 112 12.36 5.32 -15.69
C SER A 112 13.57 4.91 -14.84
N GLN A 113 14.68 4.52 -15.47
CA GLN A 113 15.90 4.14 -14.75
C GLN A 113 16.51 5.31 -13.95
N ILE A 114 16.52 6.51 -14.54
CA ILE A 114 17.02 7.72 -13.87
C ILE A 114 16.17 8.04 -12.64
N VAL A 115 14.85 8.07 -12.79
CA VAL A 115 13.92 8.36 -11.68
C VAL A 115 14.09 7.32 -10.57
N PHE A 116 14.08 6.03 -10.90
CA PHE A 116 14.26 4.96 -9.91
C PHE A 116 15.59 5.05 -9.17
N SER A 117 16.71 5.16 -9.89
CA SER A 117 18.04 5.24 -9.27
C SER A 117 18.15 6.46 -8.37
N ARG A 118 17.71 7.62 -8.86
CA ARG A 118 17.80 8.87 -8.11
C ARG A 118 16.93 8.86 -6.87
N THR A 119 15.71 8.32 -6.95
CA THR A 119 14.82 8.18 -5.79
C THR A 119 15.38 7.20 -4.77
N ALA A 120 15.92 6.06 -5.20
CA ALA A 120 16.59 5.11 -4.30
C ALA A 120 17.76 5.76 -3.57
N ASP A 121 18.60 6.51 -4.27
CA ASP A 121 19.77 7.19 -3.72
C ASP A 121 19.39 8.33 -2.78
N ASP A 122 18.41 9.15 -3.14
CA ASP A 122 17.91 10.27 -2.33
C ASP A 122 17.35 9.78 -1.00
N VAL A 123 16.49 8.75 -1.03
CA VAL A 123 15.91 8.18 0.19
C VAL A 123 16.96 7.43 1.00
N THR A 124 17.87 6.69 0.36
CA THR A 124 18.94 5.99 1.07
C THR A 124 19.83 6.97 1.83
N ARG A 125 20.24 8.08 1.20
CA ARG A 125 21.00 9.14 1.90
C ARG A 125 20.23 9.76 3.06
N PHE A 126 18.92 9.91 2.93
CA PHE A 126 18.08 10.41 4.01
C PHE A 126 18.02 9.40 5.17
N GLU A 127 17.78 8.12 4.87
CA GLU A 127 17.68 7.03 5.85
C GLU A 127 19.02 6.78 6.57
N GLU A 128 20.16 6.82 5.86
CA GLU A 128 21.49 6.64 6.44
C GLU A 128 21.80 7.70 7.52
N ARG A 129 21.36 8.95 7.32
CA ARG A 129 21.50 10.02 8.32
C ARG A 129 20.61 9.83 9.55
N ASN A 130 19.59 8.99 9.42
CA ASN A 130 18.67 8.61 10.49
C ASN A 130 18.96 7.20 11.03
N ASP A 131 20.14 6.64 10.74
CA ASP A 131 20.58 5.30 11.17
C ASP A 131 19.63 4.17 10.73
N LYS A 132 19.00 4.31 9.56
CA LYS A 132 18.07 3.32 8.98
C LYS A 132 18.65 2.62 7.74
N PRO A 133 18.19 1.40 7.41
CA PRO A 133 18.66 0.66 6.25
C PRO A 133 18.38 1.36 4.92
N ALA A 134 19.20 1.09 3.91
CA ALA A 134 19.01 1.57 2.55
C ALA A 134 17.60 1.26 2.01
N PHE A 135 17.14 2.11 1.09
CA PHE A 135 15.81 2.04 0.53
C PHE A 135 15.85 1.65 -0.96
N THR A 136 14.91 0.80 -1.38
CA THR A 136 14.75 0.42 -2.78
C THR A 136 13.29 0.52 -3.17
N PRO A 137 12.91 1.49 -4.03
CA PRO A 137 11.54 1.70 -4.45
C PRO A 137 10.96 0.46 -5.15
N ALA A 138 9.69 0.15 -4.88
CA ALA A 138 8.89 -0.79 -5.67
C ALA A 138 7.92 -0.05 -6.62
N TRP A 139 7.44 1.11 -6.19
CA TRP A 139 6.55 2.00 -6.94
C TRP A 139 6.89 3.46 -6.63
N ILE A 140 6.81 4.31 -7.66
CA ILE A 140 7.06 5.75 -7.58
C ILE A 140 5.95 6.49 -8.36
N LEU A 141 5.43 7.58 -7.79
CA LEU A 141 4.63 8.57 -8.49
C LEU A 141 5.37 9.92 -8.45
N LYS A 142 5.69 10.46 -9.62
CA LYS A 142 6.26 11.79 -9.79
C LYS A 142 5.16 12.73 -10.24
N ILE A 143 4.97 13.83 -9.51
CA ILE A 143 4.00 14.90 -9.84
C ILE A 143 4.79 16.20 -10.02
N THR A 144 4.48 16.95 -11.08
CA THR A 144 5.09 18.26 -11.36
C THR A 144 4.02 19.30 -11.59
N TRP A 145 4.08 20.37 -10.80
CA TRP A 145 3.40 21.63 -11.07
C TRP A 145 4.40 22.50 -11.81
N ASP A 146 4.15 22.75 -13.10
CA ASP A 146 5.07 23.46 -14.00
C ASP A 146 4.53 24.82 -14.38
N HIS A 147 5.28 25.88 -14.10
CA HIS A 147 4.93 27.28 -14.36
C HIS A 147 3.52 27.66 -13.87
N VAL A 148 3.07 27.08 -12.76
CA VAL A 148 1.73 27.32 -12.22
C VAL A 148 1.64 28.74 -11.66
N MET A 149 0.55 29.42 -11.95
CA MET A 149 0.28 30.77 -11.47
C MET A 149 -0.69 30.73 -10.30
N ALA A 150 -0.61 31.71 -9.42
CA ALA A 150 -1.60 31.88 -8.37
C ALA A 150 -2.89 32.50 -8.93
N VAL A 151 -4.02 32.25 -8.28
CA VAL A 151 -5.22 33.06 -8.49
C VAL A 151 -4.89 34.53 -8.23
N SER A 152 -5.22 35.38 -9.20
CA SER A 152 -4.98 36.82 -9.15
C SER A 152 -6.24 37.59 -9.54
N TYR A 153 -6.57 38.59 -8.72
CA TYR A 153 -7.67 39.54 -8.97
C TYR A 153 -7.18 40.82 -9.69
N GLN A 154 -5.93 40.84 -10.17
CA GLN A 154 -5.28 41.99 -10.81
C GLN A 154 -4.73 41.66 -12.20
N LYS A 155 -3.97 42.59 -12.79
CA LYS A 155 -3.19 42.34 -14.02
C LYS A 155 -2.19 41.21 -13.76
N ILE A 156 -2.32 40.14 -14.53
CA ILE A 156 -1.49 38.95 -14.45
C ILE A 156 -0.03 39.31 -14.77
N ASN A 157 0.87 39.00 -13.85
CA ASN A 157 2.31 39.05 -14.10
C ASN A 157 2.81 37.64 -14.44
N TYR A 158 2.96 37.35 -15.73
CA TYR A 158 3.37 36.04 -16.22
C TYR A 158 4.77 35.60 -15.76
N SER A 159 5.58 36.48 -15.15
CA SER A 159 6.86 36.11 -14.55
C SER A 159 6.74 35.55 -13.12
N GLU A 160 5.57 35.60 -12.49
CA GLU A 160 5.33 35.09 -11.14
C GLU A 160 4.73 33.68 -11.18
N ALA A 161 5.44 32.78 -11.85
CA ALA A 161 5.09 31.37 -11.94
C ALA A 161 5.92 30.53 -10.96
N ASN A 162 5.36 29.41 -10.51
CA ASN A 162 6.04 28.43 -9.66
C ASN A 162 6.21 27.11 -10.40
N THR A 163 7.36 26.47 -10.22
CA THR A 163 7.65 25.11 -10.68
C THR A 163 8.20 24.28 -9.53
N PHE A 164 7.47 23.22 -9.15
CA PHE A 164 7.84 22.33 -8.05
C PHE A 164 7.33 20.90 -8.29
N GLN A 165 7.89 19.96 -7.54
CA GLN A 165 7.60 18.53 -7.69
C GLN A 165 7.37 17.83 -6.35
N CYS A 166 6.61 16.74 -6.41
CA CYS A 166 6.54 15.74 -5.37
C CYS A 166 6.79 14.36 -5.96
N ILE A 167 7.70 13.61 -5.34
CA ILE A 167 7.97 12.21 -5.65
C ILE A 167 7.48 11.38 -4.47
N LEU A 168 6.35 10.69 -4.64
CA LEU A 168 5.88 9.68 -3.71
C LEU A 168 6.52 8.34 -4.05
N THR A 169 7.00 7.61 -3.05
CA THR A 169 7.64 6.31 -3.27
C THR A 169 7.35 5.35 -2.13
N THR A 170 7.25 4.05 -2.45
CA THR A 170 7.15 2.99 -1.44
C THR A 170 7.84 1.71 -1.89
N ASP A 171 8.39 0.96 -0.93
CA ASP A 171 8.86 -0.42 -1.14
C ASP A 171 7.78 -1.47 -0.78
N GLY A 172 6.60 -1.01 -0.36
CA GLY A 172 5.47 -1.83 0.12
C GLY A 172 5.35 -1.89 1.64
N GLU A 173 6.41 -1.56 2.38
CA GLU A 173 6.43 -1.44 3.86
C GLU A 173 6.73 -0.01 4.31
N ARG A 174 7.76 0.62 3.76
CA ARG A 174 8.15 2.01 4.00
C ARG A 174 7.67 2.91 2.86
N SER A 175 7.37 4.15 3.19
CA SER A 175 6.93 5.15 2.21
C SER A 175 7.52 6.52 2.50
N PHE A 176 7.76 7.28 1.43
CA PHE A 176 8.38 8.59 1.50
C PHE A 176 7.75 9.56 0.50
N ALA A 177 7.79 10.84 0.84
CA ALA A 177 7.54 11.93 -0.09
C ALA A 177 8.79 12.81 -0.21
N LEU A 178 9.28 13.00 -1.43
CA LEU A 178 10.41 13.88 -1.71
C LEU A 178 9.88 15.13 -2.42
N LEU A 179 9.96 16.27 -1.75
CA LEU A 179 9.52 17.55 -2.30
C LEU A 179 10.73 18.25 -2.92
N ARG A 180 10.53 18.84 -4.10
CA ARG A 180 11.57 19.58 -4.83
C ARG A 180 11.01 20.91 -5.29
N PHE A 181 11.61 21.99 -4.83
CA PHE A 181 11.23 23.36 -5.21
C PHE A 181 12.24 23.89 -6.22
N GLY A 182 11.77 24.19 -7.42
CA GLY A 182 12.59 24.76 -8.49
C GLY A 182 12.48 26.29 -8.47
N GLU A 183 11.75 26.80 -9.44
CA GLU A 183 11.48 28.23 -9.57
C GLU A 183 10.26 28.57 -8.72
N MET A 184 10.41 29.37 -7.65
CA MET A 184 9.27 29.81 -6.84
C MET A 184 9.23 31.34 -6.81
N TYR A 185 8.47 31.93 -7.73
CA TYR A 185 8.45 33.37 -7.96
C TYR A 185 7.12 34.05 -7.60
N TRP A 186 6.14 33.31 -7.10
CA TRP A 186 4.90 33.89 -6.60
C TRP A 186 5.19 35.06 -5.65
N GLY A 187 4.69 36.24 -6.01
CA GLY A 187 4.87 37.48 -5.29
C GLY A 187 3.69 37.83 -4.37
N PRO A 188 3.80 38.94 -3.63
CA PRO A 188 2.77 39.38 -2.69
C PRO A 188 1.42 39.69 -3.36
N GLY A 189 1.36 40.12 -4.62
CA GLY A 189 0.08 40.38 -5.30
C GLY A 189 -0.99 41.10 -4.44
N GLN A 190 -2.27 40.78 -4.65
CA GLN A 190 -3.38 41.12 -3.72
C GLN A 190 -4.13 39.86 -3.30
N ARG A 191 -3.41 38.90 -2.69
CA ARG A 191 -4.04 37.74 -2.05
C ARG A 191 -4.25 38.05 -0.57
N ILE A 192 -5.37 37.64 -0.01
CA ILE A 192 -5.78 38.11 1.33
C ILE A 192 -4.97 37.43 2.43
N HIS A 193 -4.70 36.13 2.28
CA HIS A 193 -4.26 35.29 3.40
C HIS A 193 -2.81 34.78 3.30
N HIS A 194 -2.27 34.56 2.10
CA HIS A 194 -0.89 34.10 1.89
C HIS A 194 -0.53 32.84 2.71
N ASP A 195 -1.45 31.87 2.73
CA ASP A 195 -1.42 30.72 3.63
C ASP A 195 -0.82 29.47 2.98
N ALA A 196 0.12 29.64 2.04
CA ALA A 196 0.79 28.50 1.42
C ALA A 196 1.30 27.51 2.46
N LEU A 197 0.86 26.25 2.35
CA LEU A 197 1.11 25.20 3.32
C LEU A 197 2.00 24.11 2.74
N THR A 198 3.01 23.71 3.51
CA THR A 198 3.81 22.52 3.25
C THR A 198 3.79 21.66 4.50
N GLY A 199 3.47 20.38 4.37
CA GLY A 199 3.30 19.47 5.51
C GLY A 199 2.35 18.31 5.20
N TYR A 200 1.97 17.55 6.21
CA TYR A 200 1.08 16.39 6.04
C TYR A 200 0.18 16.15 7.27
N THR A 201 -0.92 15.43 7.08
CA THR A 201 -1.84 14.96 8.14
C THR A 201 -2.38 13.59 7.78
N ASP A 202 -2.55 12.68 8.75
CA ASP A 202 -3.29 11.43 8.59
C ASP A 202 -4.83 11.61 8.68
N GLY A 203 -5.29 12.85 8.86
CA GLY A 203 -6.67 13.20 9.13
C GLY A 203 -7.09 13.02 10.59
N GLY A 204 -6.21 12.48 11.42
CA GLY A 204 -6.34 12.31 12.85
C GLY A 204 -5.16 12.95 13.58
N ALA A 205 -4.74 12.40 14.71
CA ALA A 205 -3.80 13.08 15.61
C ALA A 205 -2.38 13.29 15.04
N HIS A 206 -2.01 12.64 13.92
CA HIS A 206 -0.66 12.70 13.38
C HIS A 206 -0.57 13.68 12.22
N PHE A 207 0.02 14.84 12.47
CA PHE A 207 0.26 15.85 11.46
C PHE A 207 1.60 16.55 11.67
N PHE A 208 2.05 17.22 10.63
CA PHE A 208 3.26 18.02 10.62
C PHE A 208 3.06 19.21 9.67
N ASN A 209 3.46 20.40 10.12
CA ASN A 209 3.48 21.61 9.29
C ASN A 209 4.93 22.14 9.27
N GLU A 210 5.43 22.48 8.08
CA GLU A 210 6.69 23.20 7.98
C GLU A 210 6.57 24.56 8.67
N THR A 211 7.51 24.84 9.56
CA THR A 211 7.52 26.09 10.30
C THR A 211 8.23 27.15 9.49
N THR A 212 7.51 28.20 9.12
CA THR A 212 8.06 29.40 8.47
C THR A 212 7.86 30.59 9.38
N ASP A 213 8.82 31.51 9.41
CA ASP A 213 8.68 32.76 10.13
C ASP A 213 7.47 33.52 9.55
N PRO A 214 6.41 33.77 10.33
CA PRO A 214 5.20 34.42 9.83
C PRO A 214 5.46 35.85 9.35
N THR A 215 6.59 36.45 9.72
CA THR A 215 7.00 37.78 9.27
C THR A 215 7.79 37.75 7.95
N ASN A 216 8.35 36.59 7.57
CA ASN A 216 9.11 36.41 6.34
C ASN A 216 8.36 35.53 5.34
N LEU A 217 7.41 36.12 4.62
CA LEU A 217 6.63 35.39 3.60
C LEU A 217 7.38 35.30 2.26
N PHE A 218 7.96 36.40 1.77
CA PHE A 218 8.53 36.50 0.42
C PHE A 218 10.03 36.79 0.37
N GLY A 219 10.66 37.04 1.52
CA GLY A 219 12.11 37.22 1.60
C GLY A 219 12.85 35.88 1.49
N PRO A 220 14.19 35.91 1.54
CA PRO A 220 14.99 34.70 1.40
C PRO A 220 14.63 33.64 2.42
N GLY A 221 14.34 32.43 1.94
CA GLY A 221 13.88 31.32 2.78
C GLY A 221 12.51 31.51 3.43
N GLY A 222 11.75 32.51 3.00
CA GLY A 222 10.39 32.73 3.44
C GLY A 222 9.43 31.66 2.91
N ARG A 223 8.18 31.72 3.35
CA ARG A 223 7.11 30.76 2.98
C ARG A 223 6.98 30.53 1.48
N TYR A 224 7.11 31.58 0.66
CA TYR A 224 7.04 31.54 -0.80
C TYR A 224 8.41 31.41 -1.49
N ARG A 225 9.49 31.19 -0.72
CA ARG A 225 10.86 30.98 -1.22
C ARG A 225 11.49 29.67 -0.69
N PRO A 226 10.80 28.53 -0.72
CA PRO A 226 11.33 27.27 -0.16
C PRO A 226 12.56 26.74 -0.93
N GLN A 227 12.78 27.16 -2.18
CA GLN A 227 13.96 26.81 -2.98
C GLN A 227 15.27 27.40 -2.43
N GLU A 228 15.20 28.44 -1.59
CA GLU A 228 16.37 29.17 -1.09
C GLU A 228 16.87 28.64 0.27
N VAL A 229 16.16 27.70 0.88
CA VAL A 229 16.52 27.09 2.16
C VAL A 229 16.98 25.66 2.02
N LYS A 230 17.96 25.29 2.84
CA LYS A 230 18.37 23.90 3.00
C LYS A 230 17.38 23.22 3.92
N GLY A 231 16.59 22.31 3.37
CA GLY A 231 15.66 21.50 4.13
C GLY A 231 16.35 20.41 4.94
N ASN A 232 15.58 19.41 5.40
CA ASN A 232 16.08 18.28 6.16
C ASN A 232 17.03 17.33 5.39
N THR A 233 17.16 17.53 4.07
CA THR A 233 18.15 16.86 3.21
C THR A 233 19.51 17.55 3.21
N GLY A 234 19.63 18.76 3.78
CA GLY A 234 20.82 19.60 3.67
C GLY A 234 21.08 20.17 2.27
N GLN A 235 20.20 19.91 1.31
CA GLN A 235 20.21 20.49 -0.04
C GLN A 235 19.17 21.60 -0.16
N LEU A 236 19.46 22.60 -0.99
CA LEU A 236 18.55 23.73 -1.23
C LEU A 236 17.27 23.26 -1.92
N GLY A 237 16.11 23.72 -1.45
CA GLY A 237 14.82 23.43 -2.09
C GLY A 237 14.40 21.96 -2.02
N GLN A 238 14.97 21.17 -1.10
CA GLN A 238 14.68 19.75 -0.99
C GLN A 238 14.20 19.36 0.42
N LEU A 239 13.03 18.74 0.48
CA LEU A 239 12.51 18.09 1.69
C LEU A 239 12.23 16.61 1.41
N VAL A 240 12.34 15.79 2.46
CA VAL A 240 11.94 14.39 2.45
C VAL A 240 11.12 14.08 3.70
N TYR A 241 9.92 13.54 3.53
CA TYR A 241 9.10 13.04 4.63
C TYR A 241 9.11 11.53 4.66
N ASP A 242 9.34 10.95 5.85
CA ASP A 242 9.05 9.55 6.13
C ASP A 242 7.57 9.44 6.48
N LEU A 243 6.82 8.77 5.60
CA LEU A 243 5.38 8.60 5.69
C LEU A 243 5.00 7.19 6.16
N THR A 244 5.97 6.38 6.62
CA THR A 244 5.72 4.99 7.03
C THR A 244 4.79 4.91 8.25
N GLY A 245 5.00 5.77 9.24
CA GLY A 245 4.20 5.83 10.48
C GLY A 245 4.68 4.90 11.61
N PRO A 246 3.86 4.75 12.67
CA PRO A 246 4.25 4.05 13.90
C PRO A 246 4.36 2.52 13.75
N THR A 247 4.93 1.88 14.77
CA THR A 247 5.22 0.44 14.83
C THR A 247 3.97 -0.45 14.71
N GLU A 248 4.17 -1.75 14.43
CA GLU A 248 3.14 -2.75 14.11
C GLU A 248 1.86 -2.70 14.96
N ARG A 249 1.93 -2.33 16.25
CA ARG A 249 0.79 -2.36 17.19
C ARG A 249 -0.30 -1.32 16.89
N GLU A 250 0.02 -0.25 16.18
CA GLU A 250 -0.92 0.83 15.82
C GLU A 250 -1.33 0.79 14.35
N GLN A 251 -0.77 -0.13 13.57
CA GLN A 251 -1.01 -0.23 12.14
C GLN A 251 -2.37 -0.84 11.79
N ASP A 252 -2.96 -0.35 10.70
CA ASP A 252 -4.18 -0.87 10.10
C ASP A 252 -4.04 -2.36 9.69
N PRO A 253 -5.09 -3.20 9.81
CA PRO A 253 -5.02 -4.60 9.42
C PRO A 253 -4.55 -4.86 7.98
N LYS A 254 -4.87 -3.99 7.01
CA LYS A 254 -4.34 -4.10 5.64
C LYS A 254 -2.82 -3.97 5.63
N MET A 255 -2.30 -2.97 6.36
CA MET A 255 -0.86 -2.72 6.46
C MET A 255 -0.13 -3.92 7.08
N ARG A 256 -0.67 -4.46 8.18
CA ARG A 256 -0.11 -5.67 8.82
C ARG A 256 -0.10 -6.88 7.90
N CYS A 257 -1.20 -7.10 7.18
CA CYS A 257 -1.28 -8.19 6.21
C CYS A 257 -0.20 -8.06 5.12
N GLN A 258 -0.04 -6.85 4.58
CA GLN A 258 0.91 -6.59 3.51
C GLN A 258 2.36 -6.76 3.96
N VAL A 259 2.74 -6.13 5.07
CA VAL A 259 4.10 -6.24 5.63
C VAL A 259 4.44 -7.70 5.95
N TRP A 260 3.50 -8.44 6.53
CA TRP A 260 3.67 -9.88 6.75
C TRP A 260 3.88 -10.62 5.42
N ALA A 261 3.04 -10.39 4.42
CA ALA A 261 3.15 -11.08 3.12
C ALA A 261 4.48 -10.80 2.41
N LEU A 262 5.03 -9.57 2.51
CA LEU A 262 6.32 -9.20 1.93
C LEU A 262 7.50 -9.90 2.62
N LYS A 263 7.43 -10.09 3.94
CA LYS A 263 8.48 -10.76 4.73
C LYS A 263 8.43 -12.29 4.64
N GLU A 264 7.29 -12.85 4.26
CA GLU A 264 7.10 -14.30 4.22
C GLU A 264 7.82 -14.97 3.03
N PRO A 265 8.62 -16.03 3.30
CA PRO A 265 9.27 -16.79 2.25
C PRO A 265 8.26 -17.51 1.34
N GLU A 266 8.70 -17.79 0.11
CA GLU A 266 7.88 -18.50 -0.85
C GLU A 266 7.51 -19.91 -0.34
N PRO A 267 6.22 -20.33 -0.46
CA PRO A 267 5.75 -21.63 0.03
C PRO A 267 6.61 -22.81 -0.41
N LYS A 268 7.12 -22.80 -1.63
CA LYS A 268 7.90 -23.90 -2.19
C LYS A 268 9.18 -24.20 -1.41
N GLU A 269 9.77 -23.20 -0.77
CA GLU A 269 11.00 -23.34 0.00
C GLU A 269 10.73 -23.99 1.36
N TRP A 270 9.82 -23.39 2.14
CA TRP A 270 9.59 -23.82 3.51
C TRP A 270 8.65 -25.02 3.64
N ALA A 271 7.75 -25.23 2.67
CA ALA A 271 6.84 -26.37 2.65
C ALA A 271 7.49 -27.67 2.14
N LYS A 272 8.77 -27.64 1.75
CA LYS A 272 9.45 -28.80 1.19
C LYS A 272 9.49 -29.95 2.21
N GLY A 273 9.04 -31.13 1.80
CA GLY A 273 8.99 -32.32 2.65
C GLY A 273 7.86 -32.34 3.70
N VAL A 274 6.96 -31.36 3.70
CA VAL A 274 5.72 -31.43 4.49
C VAL A 274 4.77 -32.42 3.80
N SER A 275 4.34 -33.45 4.51
CA SER A 275 3.42 -34.48 4.01
C SER A 275 2.05 -33.91 3.62
N SER A 276 1.44 -34.47 2.58
CA SER A 276 0.04 -34.19 2.22
C SER A 276 -0.90 -34.67 3.32
N CYS A 277 -2.07 -34.04 3.44
CA CYS A 277 -3.09 -34.52 4.37
C CYS A 277 -3.64 -35.88 3.94
N PRO A 278 -3.87 -36.82 4.88
CA PRO A 278 -4.71 -37.98 4.64
C PRO A 278 -6.06 -37.60 4.00
N CYS A 279 -6.59 -38.46 3.13
CA CYS A 279 -7.88 -38.18 2.49
C CYS A 279 -9.05 -38.37 3.44
N THR A 280 -8.91 -39.22 4.47
CA THR A 280 -9.95 -39.49 5.46
C THR A 280 -9.43 -39.42 6.89
N ARG A 281 -10.34 -39.19 7.84
CA ARG A 281 -10.04 -39.19 9.27
C ARG A 281 -9.51 -40.54 9.76
N ALA A 282 -9.99 -41.64 9.19
CA ALA A 282 -9.49 -42.98 9.52
C ALA A 282 -8.01 -43.12 9.15
N GLN A 283 -7.62 -42.67 7.95
CA GLN A 283 -6.22 -42.65 7.54
C GLN A 283 -5.37 -41.76 8.45
N ALA A 284 -5.89 -40.60 8.87
CA ALA A 284 -5.18 -39.71 9.79
C ALA A 284 -4.99 -40.29 11.21
N LEU A 285 -5.83 -41.23 11.63
CA LEU A 285 -5.70 -41.94 12.90
C LEU A 285 -4.66 -43.07 12.83
N GLU A 286 -4.50 -43.69 11.67
CA GLU A 286 -3.56 -44.78 11.44
C GLU A 286 -2.16 -44.27 11.07
N ASP A 287 -2.07 -43.09 10.46
CA ASP A 287 -0.82 -42.47 10.04
C ASP A 287 -0.08 -41.85 11.23
N LEU A 288 1.00 -42.51 11.64
CA LEU A 288 1.86 -42.08 12.76
C LEU A 288 2.53 -40.72 12.53
N ALA A 289 2.52 -40.17 11.32
CA ALA A 289 2.99 -38.81 11.08
C ALA A 289 2.00 -37.74 11.59
N PHE A 290 0.75 -38.11 11.89
CA PHE A 290 -0.31 -37.21 12.32
C PHE A 290 -0.85 -37.58 13.70
N GLY A 291 -1.26 -36.56 14.45
CA GLY A 291 -1.90 -36.71 15.76
C GLY A 291 -2.99 -35.67 15.97
N PRO A 292 -3.84 -35.82 17.00
CA PRO A 292 -4.87 -34.84 17.32
C PRO A 292 -4.24 -33.47 17.61
N GLU A 293 -4.95 -32.42 17.26
CA GLU A 293 -4.48 -31.06 17.50
C GLU A 293 -4.25 -30.78 18.99
N THR A 294 -3.14 -30.10 19.28
CA THR A 294 -2.85 -29.59 20.63
C THR A 294 -3.28 -28.13 20.71
N LEU A 295 -4.19 -27.84 21.64
CA LEU A 295 -4.67 -26.49 21.90
C LEU A 295 -3.85 -25.81 23.01
N PRO A 296 -3.78 -24.46 23.01
CA PRO A 296 -3.16 -23.71 24.10
C PRO A 296 -3.78 -24.08 25.47
N PRO A 297 -2.97 -24.14 26.54
CA PRO A 297 -3.47 -24.45 27.88
C PRO A 297 -4.33 -23.32 28.47
N ASN A 298 -4.06 -22.06 28.07
CA ASN A 298 -4.87 -20.91 28.47
C ASN A 298 -6.25 -20.98 27.81
N GLN A 299 -7.31 -20.92 28.62
CA GLN A 299 -8.69 -21.04 28.16
C GLN A 299 -9.10 -19.93 27.17
N GLN A 300 -8.65 -18.70 27.39
CA GLN A 300 -8.96 -17.56 26.51
C GLN A 300 -8.31 -17.73 25.14
N ASP A 301 -7.03 -18.11 25.12
CA ASP A 301 -6.31 -18.38 23.88
C ASP A 301 -6.90 -19.57 23.15
N ARG A 302 -7.30 -20.61 23.89
CA ARG A 302 -7.97 -21.79 23.33
C ARG A 302 -9.26 -21.43 22.61
N VAL A 303 -10.11 -20.59 23.20
CA VAL A 303 -11.35 -20.13 22.55
C VAL A 303 -11.03 -19.35 21.28
N ARG A 304 -10.14 -18.36 21.37
CA ARG A 304 -9.76 -17.51 20.23
C ARG A 304 -9.17 -18.32 19.07
N VAL A 305 -8.28 -19.26 19.37
CA VAL A 305 -7.66 -20.14 18.38
C VAL A 305 -8.69 -21.03 17.71
N THR A 306 -9.62 -21.61 18.48
CA THR A 306 -10.70 -22.47 17.96
C THR A 306 -11.61 -21.68 17.01
N GLU A 307 -11.99 -20.45 17.39
CA GLU A 307 -12.84 -19.58 16.58
C GLU A 307 -12.17 -19.17 15.26
N LEU A 308 -10.92 -18.65 15.33
CA LEU A 308 -10.18 -18.25 14.12
C LEU A 308 -9.95 -19.42 13.17
N ARG A 309 -9.69 -20.62 13.70
CA ARG A 309 -9.57 -21.84 12.88
C ARG A 309 -10.90 -22.23 12.25
N GLY A 310 -11.99 -22.18 13.00
CA GLY A 310 -13.33 -22.45 12.46
C GLY A 310 -13.67 -21.51 11.30
N LEU A 311 -13.39 -20.21 11.45
CA LEU A 311 -13.56 -19.21 10.38
C LEU A 311 -12.68 -19.51 9.16
N ARG A 312 -11.42 -19.93 9.38
CA ARG A 312 -10.50 -20.28 8.30
C ARG A 312 -11.01 -21.45 7.45
N TRP A 313 -11.83 -22.34 8.00
CA TRP A 313 -12.22 -23.60 7.34
C TRP A 313 -13.69 -23.64 6.92
N GLY A 314 -14.48 -22.62 7.29
CA GLY A 314 -15.91 -22.54 6.97
C GLY A 314 -16.82 -23.26 7.97
N GLY A 315 -16.37 -23.53 9.19
CA GLY A 315 -17.21 -24.14 10.24
C GLY A 315 -16.44 -24.64 11.46
N SER A 316 -17.13 -24.78 12.60
CA SER A 316 -16.56 -25.20 13.90
C SER A 316 -16.64 -26.71 14.18
N GLY A 317 -17.22 -27.50 13.27
CA GLY A 317 -17.51 -28.93 13.49
C GLY A 317 -16.42 -29.92 13.05
N GLY A 318 -15.27 -29.45 12.56
CA GLY A 318 -14.22 -30.30 12.00
C GLY A 318 -13.31 -30.96 13.06
N HIS A 319 -12.92 -32.22 12.82
CA HIS A 319 -11.89 -32.89 13.60
C HIS A 319 -10.50 -32.56 13.05
N VAL A 320 -9.60 -32.12 13.93
CA VAL A 320 -8.31 -31.58 13.51
C VAL A 320 -7.17 -32.52 13.85
N PHE A 321 -6.35 -32.79 12.85
CA PHE A 321 -5.09 -33.50 12.99
C PHE A 321 -3.94 -32.60 12.56
N GLN A 322 -2.81 -32.74 13.22
CA GLN A 322 -1.59 -32.01 12.91
C GLN A 322 -0.41 -32.96 12.77
N SER A 323 0.59 -32.57 11.99
CA SER A 323 1.84 -33.30 11.88
C SER A 323 2.56 -33.34 13.22
N ILE A 324 2.97 -34.53 13.67
CA ILE A 324 3.69 -34.72 14.94
C ILE A 324 5.11 -34.13 14.84
N LEU A 325 5.76 -34.31 13.69
CA LEU A 325 7.10 -33.80 13.42
C LEU A 325 7.03 -32.61 12.45
N SER A 326 7.93 -31.66 12.65
CA SER A 326 8.18 -30.59 11.70
C SER A 326 9.31 -30.96 10.73
N ASN A 327 9.32 -30.34 9.56
CA ASN A 327 10.45 -30.41 8.64
C ASN A 327 11.63 -29.55 9.15
N ARG A 328 12.73 -29.51 8.39
CA ARG A 328 13.92 -28.72 8.72
C ARG A 328 13.68 -27.20 8.89
N HIS A 329 12.56 -26.69 8.39
CA HIS A 329 12.15 -25.29 8.50
C HIS A 329 11.18 -25.06 9.67
N GLY A 330 10.95 -26.06 10.52
CA GLY A 330 9.96 -25.99 11.60
C GLY A 330 8.51 -26.10 11.10
N SER A 331 8.33 -26.39 9.82
CA SER A 331 7.02 -26.42 9.17
C SER A 331 6.32 -27.75 9.33
N GLY A 332 5.00 -27.71 9.42
CA GLY A 332 4.14 -28.86 9.60
C GLY A 332 2.87 -28.75 8.77
N LYS A 333 1.92 -29.61 9.09
CA LYS A 333 0.63 -29.73 8.42
C LYS A 333 -0.50 -29.75 9.42
N ARG A 334 -1.60 -29.07 9.13
CA ARG A 334 -2.89 -29.24 9.81
C ARG A 334 -3.95 -29.66 8.81
N CYS A 335 -4.73 -30.67 9.17
CA CYS A 335 -5.74 -31.31 8.33
C CYS A 335 -7.05 -31.34 9.09
N VAL A 336 -8.12 -31.03 8.39
CA VAL A 336 -9.46 -30.84 8.97
C VAL A 336 -10.38 -31.83 8.30
N TYR A 337 -11.03 -32.66 9.10
CA TYR A 337 -11.95 -33.66 8.61
C TYR A 337 -13.36 -33.36 9.07
N ASP A 338 -14.30 -33.56 8.16
CA ASP A 338 -15.70 -33.55 8.48
C ASP A 338 -16.03 -34.66 9.51
N PRO A 339 -17.05 -34.50 10.38
CA PRO A 339 -17.49 -35.56 11.27
C PRO A 339 -17.79 -36.90 10.59
N GLN A 340 -18.25 -36.89 9.33
CA GLN A 340 -18.46 -38.08 8.50
C GLN A 340 -17.16 -38.69 7.96
N GLY A 341 -16.01 -38.02 8.13
CA GLY A 341 -14.68 -38.55 7.82
C GLY A 341 -13.89 -37.96 6.64
N PRO A 342 -14.46 -37.31 5.61
CA PRO A 342 -13.66 -36.79 4.50
C PRO A 342 -12.84 -35.55 4.87
N LEU A 343 -11.69 -35.34 4.20
CA LEU A 343 -10.89 -34.13 4.34
C LEU A 343 -11.65 -32.90 3.80
N LEU A 344 -11.85 -31.91 4.66
CA LEU A 344 -12.40 -30.59 4.31
C LEU A 344 -11.32 -29.65 3.77
N ALA A 345 -10.19 -29.53 4.49
CA ALA A 345 -9.10 -28.65 4.11
C ALA A 345 -7.77 -29.05 4.76
N GLY A 346 -6.66 -28.77 4.08
CA GLY A 346 -5.31 -28.92 4.61
C GLY A 346 -4.52 -27.62 4.53
N TYR A 347 -3.81 -27.26 5.60
CA TYR A 347 -2.97 -26.08 5.66
C TYR A 347 -1.55 -26.45 6.04
N LYS A 348 -0.59 -25.98 5.24
CA LYS A 348 0.82 -26.03 5.64
C LYS A 348 1.07 -24.91 6.65
N THR A 349 1.78 -25.22 7.72
CA THR A 349 2.04 -24.28 8.81
C THR A 349 3.54 -24.07 8.95
N HIS A 350 4.01 -22.83 8.90
CA HIS A 350 5.45 -22.55 9.01
C HIS A 350 5.91 -22.52 10.48
N ARG A 351 5.09 -21.94 11.38
CA ARG A 351 5.25 -21.99 12.84
C ARG A 351 3.89 -22.02 13.55
N TYR A 352 3.79 -22.79 14.63
CA TYR A 352 2.53 -23.18 15.28
C TYR A 352 1.61 -22.03 15.72
N HIS A 353 2.17 -20.87 16.10
CA HIS A 353 1.44 -19.70 16.64
C HIS A 353 1.35 -18.50 15.67
N GLU A 354 2.14 -18.49 14.59
CA GLU A 354 2.32 -17.29 13.75
C GLU A 354 1.35 -17.22 12.55
N ASP A 355 0.55 -18.25 12.29
CA ASP A 355 -0.28 -18.32 11.08
C ASP A 355 -1.72 -17.78 11.23
N LEU A 356 -2.20 -17.58 12.46
CA LEU A 356 -3.59 -17.15 12.72
C LEU A 356 -3.77 -15.64 12.78
N LEU A 357 -2.77 -14.90 13.26
CA LEU A 357 -2.82 -13.44 13.24
C LEU A 357 -2.82 -12.88 11.81
N PRO A 358 -1.95 -13.35 10.89
CA PRO A 358 -2.04 -12.93 9.50
C PRO A 358 -3.35 -13.33 8.84
N PHE A 359 -3.91 -14.50 9.18
CA PHE A 359 -5.25 -14.86 8.69
C PHE A 359 -6.31 -13.86 9.17
N GLN A 360 -6.27 -13.48 10.45
CA GLN A 360 -7.18 -12.48 11.01
C GLN A 360 -7.04 -11.13 10.28
N TRP A 361 -5.82 -10.63 10.10
CA TRP A 361 -5.58 -9.35 9.44
C TRP A 361 -5.94 -9.39 7.95
N CYS A 362 -5.50 -10.41 7.22
CA CYS A 362 -5.65 -10.53 5.77
C CYS A 362 -7.05 -10.96 5.32
N CYS A 363 -7.70 -11.89 6.02
CA CYS A 363 -8.92 -12.54 5.55
C CYS A 363 -10.19 -12.13 6.30
N ILE A 364 -10.07 -11.65 7.55
CA ILE A 364 -11.22 -11.28 8.38
C ILE A 364 -11.35 -9.75 8.46
N GLN A 365 -10.25 -9.05 8.68
CA GLN A 365 -10.23 -7.60 8.93
C GLN A 365 -9.86 -6.77 7.70
N SER A 366 -9.52 -7.40 6.59
CA SER A 366 -9.21 -6.73 5.33
C SER A 366 -9.63 -7.56 4.12
N PRO A 367 -9.73 -6.96 2.92
CA PRO A 367 -10.02 -7.68 1.68
C PRO A 367 -8.78 -8.37 1.07
N LEU A 368 -7.67 -8.49 1.81
CA LEU A 368 -6.38 -8.96 1.29
C LEU A 368 -6.14 -10.47 1.46
N CYS A 369 -7.20 -11.27 1.52
CA CYS A 369 -7.08 -12.71 1.79
C CYS A 369 -6.26 -13.45 0.72
N HIS A 370 -6.23 -12.91 -0.51
CA HIS A 370 -5.42 -13.45 -1.60
C HIS A 370 -3.91 -13.43 -1.27
N LEU A 371 -3.40 -12.43 -0.53
CA LEU A 371 -2.01 -12.38 -0.07
C LEU A 371 -1.72 -13.51 0.93
N TYR A 372 -2.65 -13.75 1.85
CA TYR A 372 -2.57 -14.87 2.78
C TYR A 372 -2.54 -16.22 2.08
N LEU A 373 -3.45 -16.44 1.13
CA LEU A 373 -3.53 -17.69 0.39
C LEU A 373 -2.32 -17.92 -0.52
N ALA A 374 -1.70 -16.85 -1.03
CA ALA A 374 -0.45 -16.95 -1.78
C ALA A 374 0.71 -17.47 -0.89
N LYS A 375 0.78 -17.03 0.37
CA LYS A 375 1.84 -17.43 1.32
C LYS A 375 1.49 -18.65 2.16
N ARG A 376 0.22 -19.02 2.28
CA ARG A 376 -0.30 -20.20 3.00
C ARG A 376 -1.32 -20.93 2.13
N PRO A 377 -0.88 -21.55 1.02
CA PRO A 377 -1.79 -22.19 0.08
C PRO A 377 -2.58 -23.32 0.72
N LEU A 378 -3.83 -23.43 0.26
CA LEU A 378 -4.67 -24.58 0.55
C LEU A 378 -4.06 -25.83 -0.06
N ASP A 379 -4.19 -26.92 0.66
CA ASP A 379 -3.75 -28.22 0.22
C ASP A 379 -4.90 -29.21 0.31
N ARG A 380 -4.83 -30.20 -0.57
CA ARG A 380 -5.80 -31.29 -0.64
C ARG A 380 -5.08 -32.59 -0.29
N CYS A 381 -5.79 -33.71 -0.32
CA CYS A 381 -5.15 -35.02 -0.12
C CYS A 381 -4.46 -35.56 -1.37
N GLN A 382 -4.31 -34.75 -2.42
CA GLN A 382 -3.56 -35.13 -3.62
C GLN A 382 -2.09 -35.39 -3.25
N GLY A 383 -1.61 -36.59 -3.58
CA GLY A 383 -0.26 -37.06 -3.21
C GLY A 383 -0.19 -37.82 -1.87
N TYR A 384 -1.29 -37.93 -1.13
CA TYR A 384 -1.36 -38.85 0.00
C TYR A 384 -1.39 -40.31 -0.50
N GLY A 385 -0.49 -41.15 0.01
CA GLY A 385 -0.44 -42.58 -0.33
C GLY A 385 0.47 -43.01 -1.50
N TRP A 386 1.38 -42.16 -1.98
CA TRP A 386 2.40 -42.53 -2.98
C TRP A 386 3.82 -42.41 -2.43
N VAL A 387 4.11 -43.13 -1.35
CA VAL A 387 5.48 -43.51 -0.99
C VAL A 387 5.47 -45.01 -0.76
N SER A 388 5.75 -45.76 -1.83
CA SER A 388 6.30 -47.11 -1.67
C SER A 388 7.66 -46.93 -1.00
N PRO A 389 8.01 -47.68 0.05
CA PRO A 389 9.35 -47.67 0.60
C PRO A 389 10.26 -48.47 -0.33
N ASP A 390 10.55 -47.95 -1.51
CA ASP A 390 11.59 -48.52 -2.37
C ASP A 390 12.43 -47.42 -3.03
N CYS A 391 13.71 -47.51 -2.67
CA CYS A 391 14.84 -46.78 -3.17
C CYS A 391 14.93 -46.83 -4.71
N CYS A 392 15.32 -45.70 -5.31
CA CYS A 392 15.83 -45.56 -6.68
C CYS A 392 15.03 -46.19 -7.83
N ILE A 393 14.34 -45.38 -8.64
CA ILE A 393 14.41 -45.45 -10.11
C ILE A 393 14.03 -44.08 -10.69
N THR A 394 14.76 -43.72 -11.74
CA THR A 394 14.78 -42.48 -12.49
C THR A 394 13.46 -42.11 -13.20
N ALA A 395 13.32 -40.81 -13.39
CA ALA A 395 12.23 -40.11 -14.08
C ALA A 395 11.81 -40.73 -15.42
N ALA A 396 10.49 -40.77 -15.64
CA ALA A 396 9.91 -40.74 -16.98
C ALA A 396 8.55 -40.02 -16.97
N LYS A 397 8.53 -38.85 -17.61
CA LYS A 397 7.43 -38.14 -18.29
C LYS A 397 6.00 -38.38 -17.77
N ALA A 398 5.42 -37.36 -17.14
CA ALA A 398 3.99 -37.13 -17.15
C ALA A 398 3.65 -36.04 -18.19
N THR A 399 2.78 -36.45 -19.10
CA THR A 399 2.26 -35.78 -20.30
C THR A 399 1.41 -34.55 -19.94
N GLN A 400 1.48 -33.53 -20.79
CA GLN A 400 0.52 -32.42 -20.82
C GLN A 400 -0.89 -32.97 -21.07
N GLY A 401 -1.80 -32.70 -20.13
CA GLY A 401 -3.24 -32.95 -20.27
C GLY A 401 -3.97 -31.61 -20.42
N ILE A 402 -4.61 -31.45 -21.57
CA ILE A 402 -5.36 -30.30 -22.04
C ILE A 402 -6.48 -29.96 -21.05
N GLY A 403 -6.52 -28.70 -20.60
CA GLY A 403 -7.63 -28.17 -19.82
C GLY A 403 -8.81 -27.87 -20.72
N GLU A 404 -9.88 -28.67 -20.63
CA GLU A 404 -11.19 -28.30 -21.13
C GLU A 404 -11.82 -27.29 -20.16
N SER A 405 -12.00 -26.08 -20.68
CA SER A 405 -12.77 -24.98 -20.10
C SER A 405 -14.27 -25.26 -20.18
N LEU A 406 -15.02 -25.02 -19.09
CA LEU A 406 -16.45 -24.67 -19.07
C LEU A 406 -16.82 -24.14 -17.67
N PRO A 407 -17.86 -23.30 -17.52
CA PRO A 407 -17.70 -21.87 -17.24
C PRO A 407 -18.11 -21.48 -15.83
N ILE A 408 -17.55 -20.35 -15.39
CA ILE A 408 -17.90 -19.65 -14.15
C ILE A 408 -19.28 -19.01 -14.32
N LEU A 409 -20.28 -19.53 -13.62
CA LEU A 409 -21.55 -18.83 -13.38
C LEU A 409 -21.33 -17.80 -12.27
N SER A 410 -21.00 -16.58 -12.69
CA SER A 410 -21.12 -15.37 -11.87
C SER A 410 -22.57 -14.90 -11.88
N GLY A 411 -23.13 -14.61 -10.70
CA GLY A 411 -24.28 -13.71 -10.57
C GLY A 411 -25.46 -14.29 -9.79
N MET A 412 -25.48 -14.04 -8.49
CA MET A 412 -26.74 -13.81 -7.78
C MET A 412 -26.58 -12.55 -6.93
N GLY A 413 -26.99 -11.44 -7.53
CA GLY A 413 -27.35 -10.23 -6.80
C GLY A 413 -28.66 -10.47 -6.05
N VAL A 414 -28.67 -10.06 -4.79
CA VAL A 414 -29.85 -10.06 -3.94
C VAL A 414 -30.77 -8.92 -4.39
N ILE A 415 -31.89 -9.25 -5.03
CA ILE A 415 -32.98 -8.31 -5.33
C ILE A 415 -34.02 -8.43 -4.20
N TYR A 416 -34.21 -7.36 -3.45
CA TYR A 416 -35.35 -7.17 -2.56
C TYR A 416 -36.61 -6.90 -3.40
N PHE A 417 -37.63 -7.74 -3.28
CA PHE A 417 -38.99 -7.42 -3.74
C PHE A 417 -39.88 -7.11 -2.52
N GLN A 418 -40.29 -5.84 -2.42
CA GLN A 418 -41.31 -5.36 -1.51
C GLN A 418 -42.68 -5.64 -2.17
N LEU A 419 -43.48 -6.52 -1.57
CA LEU A 419 -44.89 -6.72 -1.95
C LEU A 419 -45.77 -5.80 -1.09
N LEU A 420 -46.32 -4.78 -1.74
CA LEU A 420 -47.46 -4.01 -1.27
C LEU A 420 -48.70 -4.93 -1.30
N SER A 421 -49.35 -5.09 -0.16
CA SER A 421 -50.73 -5.61 -0.10
C SER A 421 -51.65 -4.48 0.28
N THR A 422 -52.50 -4.10 -0.66
CA THR A 422 -53.70 -3.29 -0.46
C THR A 422 -54.79 -4.13 0.19
N HIS A 423 -55.22 -3.77 1.40
CA HIS A 423 -56.63 -3.55 1.75
C HIS A 423 -56.75 -2.93 3.14
#